data_AF-A0A969JLS0-F1
#
_entry.id   AF-A0A969JLS0-F1
#
_cell.length_a   1.000
_cell.length_b   1.000
_cell.length_c   1.000
_cell.angle_alpha   90.00
_cell.angle_beta   90.00
_cell.angle_gamma   90.00
#
_symmetry.space_group_name_H-M   'P 1'
#
loop_
_entity.id
_entity.type
_entity.pdbx_description
1 polymer ?
#
loop_
_entity_poly.entity_id
_entity_poly.type
_entity_poly.pdbx_seq_one_letter_code
_entity_poly.pdbx_strand_id
1 'polypeptide(L)'
;MRWLSKRLGADLRPPLLTDSGYELVGGRLLPGERGAVAQFMYQDAKGRRLTLYVSRTTVSQGDTAFRFSRENGVSVFYWVDGSLGYALSGEMPKQDLLGVATAVYKQLNP
;
A
#
# COMPACT_ATOMS: atom_id res chain seq x y z
N MET A 1 4.04 5.65 -21.49
CA MET A 1 4.71 5.46 -20.18
C MET A 1 4.39 4.06 -19.66
N ARG A 2 5.29 3.08 -19.81
CA ARG A 2 5.07 1.68 -19.40
C ARG A 2 6.11 1.34 -18.34
N TRP A 3 5.73 1.36 -17.08
CA TRP A 3 6.66 1.15 -15.96
C TRP A 3 6.06 0.21 -14.91
N LEU A 4 6.90 -0.75 -14.47
CA LEU A 4 6.73 -1.75 -13.41
C LEU A 4 5.80 -2.96 -13.60
N SER A 5 5.30 -3.24 -14.80
CA SER A 5 4.30 -4.30 -15.03
C SER A 5 4.85 -5.72 -15.30
N LYS A 6 6.15 -6.01 -15.12
CA LYS A 6 6.75 -7.31 -15.53
C LYS A 6 7.25 -8.25 -14.43
N ARG A 7 7.28 -7.86 -13.15
CA ARG A 7 7.92 -8.69 -12.09
C ARG A 7 7.01 -9.18 -10.96
N LEU A 8 5.80 -8.63 -10.83
CA LEU A 8 4.79 -9.15 -9.89
C LEU A 8 3.77 -10.10 -10.53
N GLY A 9 3.66 -10.12 -11.86
CA GLY A 9 2.62 -10.87 -12.56
C GLY A 9 1.22 -10.25 -12.46
N ALA A 10 1.11 -8.99 -12.03
CA ALA A 10 -0.10 -8.19 -11.96
C ALA A 10 0.17 -6.77 -12.50
N ASP A 11 -0.80 -6.13 -13.16
CA ASP A 11 -0.73 -4.72 -13.58
C ASP A 11 -0.91 -3.82 -12.34
N LEU A 12 0.09 -3.80 -11.47
CA LEU A 12 0.07 -3.02 -10.25
C LEU A 12 0.46 -1.57 -10.55
N ARG A 13 -0.54 -0.70 -10.60
CA ARG A 13 -0.35 0.74 -10.74
C ARG A 13 -0.32 1.39 -9.36
N PRO A 14 0.53 2.41 -9.14
CA PRO A 14 0.49 3.18 -7.91
C PRO A 14 -0.89 3.84 -7.76
N PRO A 15 -1.59 3.66 -6.63
CA PRO A 15 -2.80 4.41 -6.32
C PRO A 15 -2.56 5.92 -6.37
N LEU A 16 -3.55 6.67 -6.86
CA LEU A 16 -3.59 8.12 -6.84
C LEU A 16 -4.10 8.59 -5.48
N LEU A 17 -3.27 9.32 -4.73
CA LEU A 17 -3.59 9.78 -3.38
C LEU A 17 -3.61 11.31 -3.27
N THR A 18 -3.70 11.99 -4.41
CA THR A 18 -3.75 13.46 -4.52
C THR A 18 -4.94 14.04 -3.75
N ASP A 19 -6.10 13.37 -3.78
CA ASP A 19 -7.30 13.76 -3.02
C ASP A 19 -7.11 13.64 -1.49
N SER A 20 -6.15 12.82 -1.06
CA SER A 20 -5.71 12.72 0.34
C SER A 20 -4.51 13.63 0.65
N GLY A 21 -4.08 14.46 -0.30
CA GLY A 21 -2.96 15.38 -0.16
C GLY A 21 -1.57 14.73 -0.28
N TYR A 22 -1.48 13.54 -0.84
CA TYR A 22 -0.23 12.79 -0.99
C TYR A 22 0.17 12.62 -2.45
N GLU A 23 1.39 13.03 -2.78
CA GLU A 23 1.99 12.88 -4.10
C GLU A 23 2.90 11.66 -4.15
N LEU A 24 2.90 10.95 -5.29
CA LEU A 24 3.82 9.82 -5.50
C LEU A 24 5.23 10.36 -5.70
N VAL A 25 6.14 10.02 -4.80
CA VAL A 25 7.56 10.42 -4.91
C VAL A 25 8.43 9.35 -5.55
N GLY A 26 7.94 8.11 -5.64
CA GLY A 26 8.68 7.02 -6.27
C GLY A 26 8.09 5.65 -6.01
N GLY A 27 8.59 4.67 -6.76
CA GLY A 27 8.27 3.27 -6.56
C GLY A 27 9.44 2.37 -6.91
N ARG A 28 9.63 1.29 -6.15
CA ARG A 28 10.68 0.30 -6.41
C ARG A 28 10.17 -1.11 -6.17
N LEU A 29 10.83 -2.06 -6.83
CA LEU A 29 10.67 -3.48 -6.58
C LEU A 29 11.79 -3.95 -5.65
N LEU A 30 11.42 -4.60 -4.56
CA LEU A 30 12.33 -5.17 -3.59
C LEU A 30 12.29 -6.70 -3.70
N PRO A 31 13.41 -7.39 -3.48
CA PRO A 31 13.36 -8.82 -3.24
C PRO A 31 12.60 -9.09 -1.93
N GLY A 32 11.66 -10.03 -1.94
CA GLY A 32 10.97 -10.53 -0.77
C GLY A 32 11.05 -12.05 -0.71
N GLU A 33 10.82 -12.62 0.47
CA GLU A 33 10.94 -14.07 0.70
C GLU A 33 10.04 -14.92 -0.22
N ARG A 34 8.88 -14.37 -0.58
CA ARG A 34 7.87 -15.04 -1.43
C ARG A 34 7.79 -14.45 -2.84
N GLY A 35 8.82 -13.71 -3.25
CA GLY A 35 8.88 -13.03 -4.54
C GLY A 35 8.96 -11.51 -4.42
N ALA A 36 8.88 -10.82 -5.56
CA ALA A 36 9.04 -9.38 -5.60
C ALA A 36 7.95 -8.65 -4.77
N VAL A 37 8.38 -7.64 -4.03
CA VAL A 37 7.51 -6.71 -3.29
C VAL A 37 7.55 -5.37 -4.02
N ALA A 38 6.40 -4.82 -4.37
CA ALA A 38 6.32 -3.43 -4.82
C ALA A 38 6.23 -2.53 -3.59
N GLN A 39 7.05 -1.48 -3.59
CA GLN A 39 6.97 -0.38 -2.65
C GLN A 39 6.64 0.90 -3.42
N PHE A 40 5.59 1.60 -3.00
CA PHE A 40 5.27 2.95 -3.43
C PHE A 40 5.44 3.91 -2.25
N MET A 41 6.12 5.01 -2.50
CA MET A 41 6.38 6.04 -1.49
C MET A 41 5.64 7.30 -1.90
N TYR A 42 4.96 7.91 -0.94
CA TYR A 42 4.21 9.13 -1.09
C TYR A 42 4.66 10.17 -0.07
N GLN A 43 4.42 11.43 -0.38
CA GLN A 43 4.75 12.55 0.49
C GLN A 43 3.66 13.62 0.41
N ASP A 44 3.29 14.19 1.55
CA ASP A 44 2.43 15.37 1.58
C ASP A 44 3.23 16.68 1.46
N ALA A 45 2.53 17.81 1.40
CA ALA A 45 3.14 19.15 1.35
C ALA A 45 4.01 19.50 2.56
N LYS A 46 3.86 18.79 3.70
CA LYS A 46 4.63 18.99 4.93
C LYS A 46 5.84 18.05 5.03
N GLY A 47 6.06 17.19 4.04
CA GLY A 47 7.14 16.21 4.06
C GLY A 47 6.81 14.89 4.76
N ARG A 48 5.59 14.71 5.26
CA ARG A 48 5.18 13.46 5.92
C ARG A 48 5.09 12.34 4.89
N ARG A 49 5.67 11.20 5.25
CA ARG A 49 5.76 10.04 4.37
C ARG A 49 4.61 9.07 4.60
N LEU A 50 4.15 8.52 3.49
CA LEU A 50 3.23 7.38 3.46
C LEU A 50 3.86 6.32 2.54
N THR A 51 3.87 5.07 2.98
CA THR A 51 4.44 3.96 2.20
C THR A 51 3.41 2.86 2.03
N LEU A 52 3.23 2.41 0.80
CA LEU A 52 2.42 1.25 0.44
C LEU A 52 3.33 0.12 -0.01
N TYR A 53 3.24 -1.03 0.64
CA TYR A 53 3.81 -2.28 0.16
C TYR A 53 2.74 -3.18 -0.42
N VAL A 54 3.10 -3.88 -1.49
CA VAL A 54 2.28 -4.90 -2.14
C VAL A 54 3.14 -6.13 -2.42
N SER A 55 2.72 -7.29 -1.94
CA SER A 55 3.44 -8.55 -2.12
C SER A 55 2.48 -9.68 -2.43
N ARG A 56 2.96 -10.75 -3.05
CA ARG A 56 2.18 -12.00 -3.10
C ARG A 56 2.04 -12.57 -1.68
N THR A 57 0.87 -13.11 -1.38
CA THR A 57 0.60 -13.78 -0.10
C THR A 57 0.01 -15.16 -0.34
N THR A 58 0.31 -16.08 0.58
CA THR A 58 -0.25 -17.43 0.64
C THR A 58 -1.35 -17.54 1.69
N VAL A 59 -1.61 -16.45 2.42
CA VAL A 59 -2.66 -16.40 3.43
C VAL A 59 -4.01 -16.30 2.71
N SER A 60 -4.76 -17.40 2.69
CA SER A 60 -6.16 -17.40 2.24
C SER A 60 -7.04 -17.01 3.43
N GLN A 61 -7.30 -15.71 3.63
CA GLN A 61 -8.42 -15.31 4.48
C GLN A 61 -9.64 -15.15 3.59
N GLY A 62 -10.72 -15.88 3.89
CA GLY A 62 -11.95 -15.94 3.10
C GLY A 62 -12.70 -14.61 2.99
N ASP A 63 -12.27 -13.56 3.72
CA ASP A 63 -12.74 -12.19 3.61
C ASP A 63 -11.57 -11.20 3.79
N THR A 64 -11.55 -10.14 2.97
CA THR A 64 -10.59 -9.03 3.09
C THR A 64 -10.83 -8.27 4.40
N ALA A 65 -10.01 -8.56 5.43
CA ALA A 65 -10.10 -7.89 6.72
C ALA A 65 -9.00 -6.83 6.87
N PHE A 66 -9.38 -5.56 7.05
CA PHE A 66 -8.45 -4.50 7.46
C PHE A 66 -7.98 -4.73 8.89
N ARG A 67 -6.68 -4.92 9.07
CA ARG A 67 -6.01 -5.06 10.37
C ARG A 67 -5.18 -3.83 10.64
N PHE A 68 -5.27 -3.30 11.86
CA PHE A 68 -4.54 -2.11 12.28
C PHE A 68 -3.47 -2.47 13.31
N SER A 69 -2.30 -1.84 13.19
CA SER A 69 -1.27 -1.80 14.24
C SER A 69 -0.69 -0.39 14.35
N ARG A 70 -0.16 -0.05 15.52
CA ARG A 70 0.57 1.20 15.73
C ARG A 70 1.76 0.96 16.65
N GLU A 71 2.93 1.42 16.22
CA GLU A 71 4.17 1.30 16.99
C GLU A 71 5.01 2.56 16.79
N ASN A 72 5.58 3.11 17.87
CA ASN A 72 6.47 4.27 17.84
C ASN A 72 5.94 5.46 17.01
N GLY A 73 4.62 5.72 17.09
CA GLY A 73 3.96 6.80 16.36
C GLY A 73 3.53 6.46 14.93
N VAL A 74 4.06 5.38 14.34
CA VAL A 74 3.73 4.90 12.99
C VAL A 74 2.49 4.01 13.04
N SER A 75 1.47 4.41 12.30
CA SER A 75 0.25 3.61 12.10
C SER A 75 0.42 2.75 10.86
N VAL A 76 -0.09 1.52 10.88
CA VAL A 76 -0.09 0.62 9.73
C VAL A 76 -1.42 -0.10 9.59
N PHE A 77 -1.97 -0.10 8.37
CA PHE A 77 -3.07 -0.98 7.97
C PHE A 77 -2.57 -2.08 7.05
N TYR A 78 -2.98 -3.31 7.34
CA TYR A 78 -2.70 -4.48 6.53
C TYR A 78 -4.01 -5.10 6.06
N TRP A 79 -4.05 -5.56 4.81
CA TRP A 79 -5.17 -6.36 4.31
C TRP A 79 -4.65 -7.34 3.27
N VAL A 80 -5.42 -8.41 3.06
CA VAL A 80 -5.19 -9.39 2.01
C VAL A 80 -6.36 -9.33 1.07
N ASP A 81 -6.10 -9.28 -0.22
CA ASP A 81 -7.12 -9.39 -1.24
C ASP A 81 -6.65 -10.33 -2.35
N GLY A 82 -7.40 -11.42 -2.54
CA GLY A 82 -7.00 -12.52 -3.41
C GLY A 82 -5.61 -13.07 -3.08
N SER A 83 -4.68 -12.96 -4.04
CA SER A 83 -3.29 -13.44 -3.88
C SER A 83 -2.30 -12.36 -3.47
N LEU A 84 -2.78 -11.15 -3.15
CA LEU A 84 -1.95 -10.01 -2.78
C LEU A 84 -2.19 -9.60 -1.32
N GLY A 85 -1.09 -9.31 -0.64
CA GLY A 85 -1.06 -8.70 0.69
C GLY A 85 -0.57 -7.26 0.57
N TYR A 86 -1.18 -6.39 1.38
CA TYR A 86 -0.92 -4.96 1.37
C TYR A 86 -0.54 -4.50 2.77
N ALA A 87 0.35 -3.52 2.83
CA ALA A 87 0.68 -2.79 4.06
C ALA A 87 0.79 -1.31 3.75
N LEU A 88 -0.08 -0.49 4.35
CA LEU A 88 -0.05 0.96 4.24
C LEU A 88 0.39 1.56 5.57
N SER A 89 1.51 2.26 5.59
CA SER A 89 2.12 2.82 6.80
C SER A 89 2.35 4.32 6.71
N GLY A 90 2.12 5.05 7.81
CA GLY A 90 2.45 6.47 7.92
C GLY A 90 2.34 7.01 9.35
N GLU A 91 2.98 8.15 9.59
CA GLU A 91 2.96 8.85 10.89
C GLU A 91 1.70 9.71 11.03
N MET A 92 0.56 9.06 11.26
CA MET A 92 -0.73 9.71 11.43
C MET A 92 -1.68 8.90 12.33
N PRO A 93 -2.77 9.50 12.84
CA PRO A 93 -3.81 8.77 13.57
C PRO A 93 -4.45 7.65 12.75
N LYS A 94 -5.02 6.66 13.44
CA LYS A 94 -5.72 5.52 12.84
C LYS A 94 -6.79 5.94 11.83
N GLN A 95 -7.60 6.94 12.20
CA GLN A 95 -8.74 7.37 11.38
C GLN A 95 -8.28 7.96 10.03
N ASP A 96 -7.25 8.79 10.05
CA ASP A 96 -6.67 9.38 8.84
C ASP A 96 -6.09 8.29 7.94
N LEU A 97 -5.32 7.37 8.51
CA LEU A 97 -4.73 6.27 7.74
C LEU A 97 -5.79 5.31 7.20
N LEU A 98 -6.89 5.10 7.93
CA LEU A 98 -8.02 4.28 7.47
C LEU A 98 -8.68 4.88 6.23
N GLY A 99 -8.83 6.21 6.19
CA GLY A 99 -9.35 6.91 5.01
C GLY A 99 -8.49 6.65 3.78
N VAL A 100 -7.17 6.76 3.93
CA VAL A 100 -6.22 6.49 2.85
C VAL A 100 -6.20 5.00 2.45
N ALA A 101 -6.21 4.08 3.43
CA ALA A 101 -6.27 2.64 3.17
C ALA A 101 -7.53 2.25 2.39
N THR A 102 -8.67 2.86 2.72
CA THR A 102 -9.93 2.65 2.00
C THR A 102 -9.86 3.17 0.57
N ALA A 103 -9.24 4.34 0.34
CA ALA A 103 -9.05 4.90 -0.99
C ALA A 103 -8.13 4.00 -1.85
N VAL A 104 -7.02 3.52 -1.28
CA VAL A 104 -6.12 2.55 -1.94
C VAL A 104 -6.88 1.29 -2.33
N TYR A 105 -7.61 0.68 -1.39
CA TYR A 105 -8.36 -0.54 -1.63
C TYR A 105 -9.35 -0.40 -2.78
N LYS A 106 -10.14 0.69 -2.81
CA LYS A 106 -11.10 0.96 -3.90
C LYS A 106 -10.45 1.08 -5.27
N GLN A 107 -9.23 1.62 -5.36
CA GLN A 107 -8.55 1.81 -6.64
C GLN A 107 -7.88 0.52 -7.15
N LEU A 108 -7.46 -0.35 -6.24
CA LEU A 108 -6.82 -1.62 -6.61
C LEU A 108 -7.85 -2.73 -6.91
N ASN A 109 -9.09 -2.55 -6.44
CA ASN A 109 -10.23 -3.43 -6.68
C ASN A 109 -11.40 -2.69 -7.35
N PRO A 110 -11.26 -2.31 -8.63
CA PRO A 110 -12.33 -1.66 -9.39
C PRO A 110 -13.51 -2.57 -9.69
#